data_AF-A0A535LM98-F1
#
_entry.id   AF-A0A535LM98-F1
#
_cell.length_a   1.000
_cell.length_b   1.000
_cell.length_c   1.000
_cell.angle_alpha   90.00
_cell.angle_beta   90.00
_cell.angle_gamma   90.00
#
_symmetry.space_group_name_H-M   'P 1'
#
loop_
_entity.id
_entity.type
_entity.pdbx_description
1 polymer ?
#
loop_
_entity_poly.entity_id
_entity_poly.type
_entity_poly.pdbx_seq_one_letter_code
_entity_poly.pdbx_strand_id
1 'polypeptide(L)'
;MTTKKQLGSLIGLDVGTSGARAVAIDLGGNVLAAASEEYPLMTPRPGWTEQDPESWWDASQAVLNGVVSQLRDPPLGLGLTGQMHGSVFLDKSDRVIRPAILWSDQRTAAQCEAITKKVGAKRLVAITGNPAITGFQAPKILWLREDEPEAYAKVRRVLLPKDYIRLRLTGEYATDVSDASGTLLLDLRGRTWSDEVLDALEIPRSWLPAVFESPEVSGTINDAAAAATGLPAG
;
A
#
# COMPACT_ATOMS: atom_id res chain seq x y z
N MET A 1 3.02 40.65 22.64
CA MET A 1 2.06 39.95 21.78
C MET A 1 2.78 39.62 20.48
N THR A 2 3.36 38.42 20.43
CA THR A 2 4.23 37.99 19.34
C THR A 2 3.36 37.42 18.22
N THR A 3 3.64 37.90 17.02
CA THR A 3 2.95 37.66 15.74
C THR A 3 2.71 36.17 15.48
N LYS A 4 1.44 35.78 15.27
CA LYS A 4 1.01 34.46 14.81
C LYS A 4 1.77 34.09 13.53
N LYS A 5 2.72 33.17 13.62
CA LYS A 5 3.30 32.48 12.45
C LYS A 5 2.27 31.44 11.97
N GLN A 6 1.83 31.57 10.72
CA GLN A 6 1.09 30.59 9.87
C GLN A 6 1.03 29.17 10.48
N LEU A 7 -0.08 28.66 11.03
CA LEU A 7 -1.42 28.33 10.49
C LEU A 7 -1.42 27.26 9.38
N GLY A 8 -0.48 26.32 9.41
CA GLY A 8 -0.51 25.13 8.56
C GLY A 8 -0.55 23.86 9.40
N SER A 9 -1.29 22.85 8.94
CA SER A 9 -1.24 21.51 9.50
C SER A 9 -0.91 20.48 8.42
N LEU A 10 -0.32 19.37 8.83
CA LEU A 10 -0.07 18.19 8.00
C LEU A 10 -0.78 17.00 8.64
N ILE A 11 -1.33 16.11 7.82
CA ILE A 11 -1.94 14.87 8.31
C ILE A 11 -1.05 13.69 7.92
N GLY A 12 -0.85 12.74 8.84
CA GLY A 12 -0.34 11.41 8.54
C GLY A 12 -1.44 10.38 8.70
N LEU A 13 -1.62 9.48 7.73
CA LEU A 13 -2.51 8.32 7.79
C LEU A 13 -1.67 7.03 7.82
N ASP A 14 -1.86 6.20 8.84
CA ASP A 14 -1.27 4.87 9.00
C ASP A 14 -2.33 3.79 8.79
N VAL A 15 -2.17 2.97 7.76
CA VAL A 15 -3.02 1.82 7.44
C VAL A 15 -2.36 0.56 8.00
N GLY A 16 -2.47 0.35 9.31
CA GLY A 16 -1.81 -0.74 10.02
C GLY A 16 -2.50 -2.10 9.85
N THR A 17 -2.01 -3.15 10.52
CA THR A 17 -2.67 -4.47 10.46
C THR A 17 -3.92 -4.55 11.34
N SER A 18 -4.01 -3.81 12.45
CA SER A 18 -5.18 -3.87 13.36
C SER A 18 -6.20 -2.75 13.16
N GLY A 19 -5.87 -1.74 12.37
CA GLY A 19 -6.69 -0.54 12.24
C GLY A 19 -5.96 0.59 11.53
N ALA A 20 -6.73 1.59 11.10
CA ALA A 20 -6.23 2.84 10.56
C ALA A 20 -6.06 3.88 11.67
N ARG A 21 -5.06 4.75 11.54
CA ARG A 21 -4.83 5.87 12.46
C ARG A 21 -4.49 7.12 11.67
N ALA A 22 -5.06 8.26 12.07
CA ALA A 22 -4.68 9.56 11.51
C ALA A 22 -4.22 10.49 12.62
N VAL A 23 -3.20 11.30 12.32
CA VAL A 23 -2.70 12.36 13.21
C VAL A 23 -2.52 13.63 12.40
N ALA A 24 -3.08 14.74 12.88
CA ALA A 24 -2.75 16.08 12.40
C ALA A 24 -1.70 16.72 13.30
N ILE A 25 -0.67 17.30 12.70
CA ILE A 25 0.35 18.08 13.40
C ILE A 25 0.41 19.50 12.84
N ASP A 26 0.81 20.47 13.67
CA ASP A 26 1.25 21.77 13.17
C ASP A 26 2.68 21.71 12.59
N LEU A 27 3.13 22.80 11.98
CA LEU A 27 4.49 22.90 11.42
C LEU A 27 5.61 22.88 12.48
N GLY A 28 5.27 22.99 13.77
CA GLY A 28 6.18 22.79 14.89
C GLY A 28 6.25 21.35 15.38
N GLY A 29 5.42 20.44 14.83
CA GLY A 29 5.32 19.05 15.25
C GLY A 29 4.37 18.80 16.41
N ASN A 30 3.59 19.80 16.85
CA ASN A 30 2.61 19.60 17.91
C ASN A 30 1.37 18.89 17.35
N VAL A 31 0.90 17.87 18.06
CA VAL A 31 -0.33 17.15 17.70
C VAL A 31 -1.55 18.05 17.91
N LEU A 32 -2.33 18.24 16.85
CA LEU A 32 -3.57 19.02 16.85
C LEU A 32 -4.81 18.14 17.02
N ALA A 33 -4.80 16.97 16.39
CA ALA A 33 -5.88 15.99 16.47
C ALA A 33 -5.36 14.59 16.13
N ALA A 34 -6.04 13.57 16.63
CA ALA A 34 -5.77 12.18 16.29
C ALA A 34 -7.07 11.36 16.30
N ALA A 35 -7.13 10.32 15.48
CA ALA A 35 -8.22 9.37 15.43
C ALA A 35 -7.71 7.97 15.08
N SER A 36 -8.44 6.94 15.48
CA SER A 36 -8.13 5.55 15.18
C SER A 36 -9.42 4.75 14.99
N GLU A 37 -9.42 3.84 14.03
CA GLU A 37 -10.54 2.93 13.76
C GLU A 37 -9.98 1.53 13.50
N GLU A 38 -10.54 0.52 14.16
CA GLU A 38 -10.09 -0.87 14.03
C GLU A 38 -10.82 -1.61 12.90
N TYR A 39 -10.18 -2.65 12.35
CA TYR A 39 -10.83 -3.56 11.38
C TYR A 39 -10.40 -5.00 11.61
N PRO A 40 -11.25 -5.98 11.22
CA PRO A 40 -10.99 -7.38 11.51
C PRO A 40 -9.79 -7.93 10.73
N LEU A 41 -9.20 -9.00 11.27
CA LEU A 41 -8.26 -9.87 10.58
C LEU A 41 -8.97 -11.18 10.26
N MET A 42 -8.87 -11.63 9.01
CA MET A 42 -9.43 -12.91 8.58
C MET A 42 -8.35 -13.99 8.60
N THR A 43 -8.65 -15.14 9.18
CA THR A 43 -7.77 -16.32 9.17
C THR A 43 -8.53 -17.53 8.60
N PRO A 44 -8.76 -17.58 7.27
CA PRO A 44 -9.64 -18.57 6.67
C PRO A 44 -9.10 -20.01 6.81
N ARG A 45 -7.78 -20.17 6.97
CA ARG A 45 -7.07 -21.44 7.19
C ARG A 45 -5.86 -21.22 8.11
N PRO A 46 -5.32 -22.27 8.75
CA PRO A 46 -4.07 -22.17 9.48
C PRO A 46 -2.94 -21.59 8.61
N GLY A 47 -2.24 -20.57 9.13
CA GLY A 47 -1.16 -19.88 8.42
C GLY A 47 -1.64 -18.87 7.35
N TRP A 48 -2.94 -18.73 7.12
CA TRP A 48 -3.50 -17.77 6.17
C TRP A 48 -3.98 -16.53 6.92
N THR A 49 -3.59 -15.35 6.45
CA THR A 49 -4.01 -14.06 7.00
C THR A 49 -4.44 -13.12 5.88
N GLU A 50 -5.67 -12.63 5.98
CA GLU A 50 -6.31 -11.82 4.96
C GLU A 50 -7.09 -10.65 5.57
N GLN A 51 -7.30 -9.60 4.78
CA GLN A 51 -8.18 -8.47 5.10
C GLN A 51 -8.95 -8.02 3.88
N ASP A 52 -10.14 -7.49 4.10
CA ASP A 52 -10.89 -6.79 3.05
C ASP A 52 -10.32 -5.37 2.86
N PRO A 53 -9.79 -5.01 1.67
CA PRO A 53 -9.32 -3.66 1.42
C PRO A 53 -10.40 -2.58 1.58
N GLU A 54 -11.70 -2.89 1.42
CA GLU A 54 -12.75 -1.90 1.72
C GLU A 54 -12.79 -1.54 3.21
N SER A 55 -12.50 -2.48 4.11
CA SER A 55 -12.42 -2.16 5.55
C SER A 55 -11.32 -1.15 5.86
N TRP A 56 -10.21 -1.17 5.11
CA TRP A 56 -9.17 -0.15 5.24
C TRP A 56 -9.64 1.21 4.76
N TRP A 57 -10.42 1.26 3.67
CA TRP A 57 -10.96 2.50 3.13
C TRP A 57 -12.02 3.09 4.06
N ASP A 58 -12.93 2.28 4.58
CA ASP A 58 -13.93 2.70 5.57
C ASP A 58 -13.29 3.28 6.83
N ALA A 59 -12.31 2.58 7.39
CA ALA A 59 -11.54 3.09 8.53
C ALA A 59 -10.75 4.36 8.19
N SER A 60 -10.15 4.44 7.00
CA SER A 60 -9.44 5.64 6.54
C SER A 60 -10.37 6.86 6.44
N GLN A 61 -11.58 6.69 5.87
CA GLN A 61 -12.59 7.73 5.84
C GLN A 61 -12.98 8.19 7.25
N ALA A 62 -13.21 7.24 8.17
CA ALA A 62 -13.60 7.54 9.54
C ALA A 62 -12.52 8.36 10.27
N VAL A 63 -11.26 7.92 10.23
CA VAL A 63 -10.17 8.61 10.94
C VAL A 63 -9.82 9.95 10.31
N LEU A 64 -9.88 10.08 8.97
CA LEU A 64 -9.64 11.34 8.29
C LEU A 64 -10.73 12.36 8.61
N ASN A 65 -12.01 12.00 8.54
CA ASN A 65 -13.11 12.88 8.96
C ASN A 65 -12.98 13.27 10.44
N GLY A 66 -12.64 12.30 11.30
CA GLY A 66 -12.44 12.52 12.73
C GLY A 66 -11.33 13.54 13.02
N VAL A 67 -10.23 13.50 12.26
CA VAL A 67 -9.14 14.48 12.38
C VAL A 67 -9.53 15.82 11.77
N VAL A 68 -10.03 15.84 10.54
CA VAL A 68 -10.33 17.09 9.79
C VAL A 68 -11.39 17.92 10.48
N SER A 69 -12.42 17.31 11.06
CA SER A 69 -13.49 18.01 11.79
C SER A 69 -13.00 18.78 13.02
N GLN A 70 -11.80 18.51 13.51
CA GLN A 70 -11.17 19.20 14.64
C GLN A 70 -10.21 20.32 14.19
N LEU A 71 -9.90 20.42 12.89
CA LEU A 71 -9.00 21.44 12.35
C LEU A 71 -9.75 22.74 12.09
N ARG A 72 -9.06 23.86 12.33
CA ARG A 72 -9.59 25.21 12.04
C ARG A 72 -9.45 25.59 10.58
N ASP A 73 -8.34 25.19 9.99
CA ASP A 73 -7.94 25.50 8.61
C ASP A 73 -7.69 24.18 7.88
N PRO A 74 -7.89 24.13 6.55
CA PRO A 74 -7.58 22.94 5.75
C PRO A 74 -6.11 22.52 5.90
N PRO A 75 -5.82 21.20 5.95
CA PRO A 75 -4.45 20.70 6.01
C PRO A 75 -3.70 21.01 4.70
N LEU A 76 -2.39 21.20 4.80
CA LEU A 76 -1.50 21.51 3.69
C LEU A 76 -1.07 20.25 2.90
N GLY A 77 -1.23 19.07 3.48
CA GLY A 77 -0.81 17.83 2.86
C GLY A 77 -1.12 16.60 3.71
N LEU A 78 -1.13 15.45 3.03
CA LEU A 78 -1.37 14.13 3.61
C LEU A 78 -0.18 13.21 3.30
N GLY A 79 0.49 12.74 4.36
CA GLY A 79 1.45 11.65 4.30
C GLY A 79 0.76 10.31 4.53
N LEU A 80 1.19 9.27 3.80
CA LEU A 80 0.64 7.92 3.94
C LEU A 80 1.73 6.97 4.43
N THR A 81 1.38 6.10 5.38
CA THR A 81 2.16 4.95 5.83
C THR A 81 1.22 3.76 6.03
N GLY A 82 1.74 2.55 6.16
CA GLY A 82 0.91 1.39 6.45
C GLY A 82 1.66 0.08 6.45
N GLN A 83 0.93 -1.01 6.62
CA GLN A 83 1.49 -2.35 6.58
C GLN A 83 2.09 -2.66 5.20
N MET A 84 3.35 -3.13 5.21
CA MET A 84 4.10 -3.48 4.01
C MET A 84 3.74 -4.89 3.50
N HIS A 85 4.29 -5.27 2.34
CA HIS A 85 4.29 -6.62 1.75
C HIS A 85 2.94 -7.26 1.39
N GLY A 86 1.81 -6.68 1.79
CA GLY A 86 0.47 -7.13 1.41
C GLY A 86 0.25 -7.19 -0.11
N SER A 87 -0.80 -7.85 -0.57
CA SER A 87 -1.15 -7.85 -2.00
C SER A 87 -2.63 -7.62 -2.19
N VAL A 88 -2.95 -6.49 -2.82
CA VAL A 88 -4.28 -6.16 -3.33
C VAL A 88 -4.28 -6.42 -4.83
N PHE A 89 -5.14 -7.32 -5.27
CA PHE A 89 -5.29 -7.66 -6.68
C PHE A 89 -6.51 -6.93 -7.25
N LEU A 90 -6.30 -6.13 -8.28
CA LEU A 90 -7.33 -5.30 -8.89
C LEU A 90 -7.59 -5.70 -10.34
N ASP A 91 -8.86 -5.64 -10.74
CA ASP A 91 -9.27 -5.85 -12.12
C ASP A 91 -9.12 -4.59 -12.99
N LYS A 92 -9.59 -4.65 -14.25
CA LYS A 92 -9.53 -3.53 -15.20
C LYS A 92 -10.34 -2.29 -14.79
N SER A 93 -11.18 -2.40 -13.77
CA SER A 93 -12.05 -1.34 -13.25
C SER A 93 -11.69 -1.01 -11.80
N ASP A 94 -10.49 -1.37 -11.36
CA ASP A 94 -9.97 -1.15 -10.00
C ASP A 94 -10.79 -1.78 -8.90
N ARG A 95 -11.54 -2.84 -9.22
CA ARG A 95 -12.27 -3.60 -8.22
C ARG A 95 -11.36 -4.67 -7.64
N VAL A 96 -11.41 -4.79 -6.31
CA VAL A 96 -10.74 -5.84 -5.56
C VAL A 96 -11.24 -7.21 -6.01
N ILE A 97 -10.32 -8.08 -6.43
CA ILE A 97 -10.64 -9.41 -6.96
C ILE A 97 -10.91 -10.42 -5.83
N ARG A 98 -10.20 -10.28 -4.71
CA ARG A 98 -10.28 -11.13 -3.51
C ARG A 98 -9.76 -10.36 -2.29
N PRO A 99 -10.02 -10.81 -1.04
CA PRO A 99 -9.36 -10.23 0.14
C PRO A 99 -7.84 -10.14 -0.03
N ALA A 100 -7.23 -9.09 0.50
CA ALA A 100 -5.78 -8.92 0.41
C ALA A 100 -5.04 -9.99 1.21
N ILE A 101 -3.97 -10.54 0.64
CA ILE A 101 -3.10 -11.50 1.34
C ILE A 101 -2.04 -10.71 2.11
N LEU A 102 -1.99 -10.87 3.43
CA LEU A 102 -1.17 -10.03 4.31
C LEU A 102 0.28 -10.51 4.43
N TRP A 103 1.14 -9.68 5.02
CA TRP A 103 2.56 -9.96 5.23
C TRP A 103 2.83 -11.14 6.17
N SER A 104 1.90 -11.41 7.10
CA SER A 104 2.00 -12.51 8.05
C SER A 104 1.58 -13.86 7.48
N ASP A 105 1.07 -13.87 6.24
CA ASP A 105 0.58 -15.07 5.56
C ASP A 105 1.73 -16.01 5.16
N GLN A 106 1.54 -17.30 5.38
CA GLN A 106 2.56 -18.33 5.16
C GLN A 106 2.26 -19.26 3.98
N ARG A 107 1.20 -19.02 3.20
CA ARG A 107 0.74 -19.96 2.17
C ARG A 107 1.69 -20.12 0.98
N THR A 108 2.60 -19.18 0.79
CA THR A 108 3.39 -19.03 -0.46
C THR A 108 4.78 -19.66 -0.39
N ALA A 109 5.04 -20.58 0.54
CA ALA A 109 6.36 -21.17 0.76
C ALA A 109 6.90 -21.87 -0.51
N ALA A 110 6.06 -22.62 -1.21
CA ALA A 110 6.42 -23.28 -2.47
C ALA A 110 6.81 -22.25 -3.56
N GLN A 111 6.09 -21.12 -3.63
CA GLN A 111 6.41 -20.06 -4.58
C GLN A 111 7.72 -19.35 -4.23
N CYS A 112 8.07 -19.19 -2.95
CA CYS A 112 9.37 -18.67 -2.53
C CYS A 112 10.53 -19.56 -3.02
N GLU A 113 10.39 -20.89 -2.89
CA GLU A 113 11.36 -21.85 -3.41
C GLU A 113 11.48 -21.76 -4.94
N ALA A 114 10.33 -21.68 -5.64
CA ALA A 114 10.27 -21.55 -7.09
C ALA A 114 10.95 -20.26 -7.58
N ILE A 115 10.68 -19.10 -6.95
CA ILE A 115 11.32 -17.81 -7.26
C ILE A 115 12.83 -17.91 -7.07
N THR A 116 13.26 -18.46 -5.92
CA THR A 116 14.67 -18.61 -5.58
C THR A 116 15.40 -19.49 -6.60
N LYS A 117 14.76 -20.56 -7.09
CA LYS A 117 15.30 -21.44 -8.12
C LYS A 117 15.33 -20.77 -9.49
N LYS A 118 14.28 -20.02 -9.88
CA LYS A 118 14.13 -19.43 -11.22
C LYS A 118 15.05 -18.24 -11.44
N VAL A 119 15.21 -17.36 -10.44
CA VAL A 119 16.11 -16.20 -10.50
C VAL A 119 17.53 -16.56 -10.04
N GLY A 120 17.64 -17.49 -9.10
CA GLY A 120 18.89 -17.85 -8.43
C GLY A 120 19.11 -17.04 -7.15
N ALA A 121 19.30 -17.73 -6.02
CA ALA A 121 19.35 -17.11 -4.68
C ALA A 121 20.29 -15.90 -4.57
N LYS A 122 21.54 -16.02 -5.06
CA LYS A 122 22.52 -14.92 -5.01
C LYS A 122 22.12 -13.76 -5.91
N ARG A 123 21.54 -14.05 -7.08
CA ARG A 123 21.14 -13.03 -8.05
C ARG A 123 19.92 -12.26 -7.55
N LEU A 124 18.94 -12.97 -6.99
CA LEU A 124 17.75 -12.39 -6.37
C LEU A 124 18.15 -11.38 -5.29
N VAL A 125 18.96 -11.80 -4.31
CA VAL A 125 19.45 -10.92 -3.24
C VAL A 125 20.26 -9.75 -3.79
N ALA A 126 21.06 -9.96 -4.84
CA ALA A 126 21.85 -8.88 -5.44
C ALA A 126 20.99 -7.79 -6.11
N ILE A 127 19.78 -8.12 -6.58
CA ILE A 127 18.83 -7.19 -7.21
C ILE A 127 17.92 -6.55 -6.16
N THR A 128 17.26 -7.38 -5.35
CA THR A 128 16.13 -6.98 -4.48
C THR A 128 16.55 -6.72 -3.03
N GLY A 129 17.80 -7.05 -2.69
CA GLY A 129 18.34 -6.99 -1.33
C GLY A 129 17.84 -8.09 -0.39
N ASN A 130 16.94 -8.96 -0.85
CA ASN A 130 16.23 -9.90 0.03
C ASN A 130 16.12 -11.30 -0.58
N PRO A 131 16.16 -12.37 0.24
CA PRO A 131 15.69 -13.68 -0.20
C PRO A 131 14.17 -13.68 -0.42
N ALA A 132 13.65 -14.67 -1.14
CA ALA A 132 12.21 -14.86 -1.23
C ALA A 132 11.64 -15.31 0.13
N ILE A 133 10.66 -14.56 0.64
CA ILE A 133 9.95 -14.88 1.89
C ILE A 133 8.44 -14.79 1.67
N THR A 134 7.69 -15.60 2.42
CA THR A 134 6.24 -15.81 2.21
C THR A 134 5.41 -14.53 2.30
N GLY A 135 5.84 -13.61 3.16
CA GLY A 135 5.18 -12.33 3.35
C GLY A 135 5.22 -11.39 2.16
N PHE A 136 6.16 -11.56 1.21
CA PHE A 136 6.37 -10.64 0.10
C PHE A 136 5.33 -10.76 -1.01
N GLN A 137 5.23 -9.71 -1.83
CA GLN A 137 4.21 -9.60 -2.89
C GLN A 137 4.44 -10.57 -4.06
N ALA A 138 5.68 -10.76 -4.52
CA ALA A 138 5.94 -11.64 -5.67
C ALA A 138 5.48 -13.10 -5.48
N PRO A 139 5.77 -13.78 -4.34
CA PRO A 139 5.24 -15.11 -4.07
C PRO A 139 3.70 -15.19 -4.11
N LYS A 140 3.00 -14.13 -3.69
CA LYS A 140 1.53 -14.07 -3.67
C LYS A 140 0.94 -13.96 -5.08
N ILE A 141 1.62 -13.25 -5.99
CA ILE A 141 1.24 -13.19 -7.40
C ILE A 141 1.34 -14.58 -8.04
N LEU A 142 2.43 -15.31 -7.77
CA LEU A 142 2.62 -16.68 -8.26
C LEU A 142 1.60 -17.64 -7.68
N TRP A 143 1.32 -17.53 -6.38
CA TRP A 143 0.31 -18.36 -5.72
C TRP A 143 -1.07 -18.13 -6.34
N LEU A 144 -1.46 -16.87 -6.57
CA LEU A 144 -2.73 -16.56 -7.22
C LEU A 144 -2.81 -17.20 -8.63
N ARG A 145 -1.70 -17.18 -9.39
CA ARG A 145 -1.63 -17.79 -10.73
C ARG A 145 -1.86 -19.30 -10.69
N GLU A 146 -1.32 -19.97 -9.67
CA GLU A 146 -1.30 -21.44 -9.56
C GLU A 146 -2.56 -21.99 -8.88
N ASP A 147 -3.00 -21.34 -7.80
CA ASP A 147 -4.08 -21.83 -6.93
C ASP A 147 -5.44 -21.20 -7.24
N GLU A 148 -5.49 -19.97 -7.79
CA GLU A 148 -6.73 -19.26 -8.13
C GLU A 148 -6.68 -18.69 -9.58
N PRO A 149 -6.49 -19.51 -10.62
CA PRO A 149 -6.23 -19.04 -12.00
C PRO A 149 -7.36 -18.17 -12.58
N GLU A 150 -8.62 -18.41 -12.20
CA GLU A 150 -9.75 -17.57 -12.60
C GLU A 150 -9.68 -16.15 -12.02
N ALA A 151 -9.16 -16.01 -10.80
CA ALA A 151 -8.91 -14.71 -10.18
C ALA A 151 -7.70 -14.04 -10.85
N TYR A 152 -6.60 -14.79 -11.06
CA TYR A 152 -5.40 -14.31 -11.73
C TYR A 152 -5.69 -13.74 -13.13
N ALA A 153 -6.55 -14.39 -13.93
CA ALA A 153 -6.90 -13.93 -15.27
C ALA A 153 -7.54 -12.52 -15.31
N LYS A 154 -8.16 -12.10 -14.20
CA LYS A 154 -8.80 -10.78 -14.07
C LYS A 154 -7.82 -9.69 -13.69
N VAL A 155 -6.65 -10.04 -13.13
CA VAL A 155 -5.67 -9.08 -12.61
C VAL A 155 -5.20 -8.13 -13.70
N ARG A 156 -5.26 -6.85 -13.40
CA ARG A 156 -4.65 -5.79 -14.21
C ARG A 156 -3.71 -4.92 -13.41
N ARG A 157 -3.85 -4.88 -12.08
CA ARG A 157 -2.98 -4.12 -11.19
C ARG A 157 -2.77 -4.86 -9.88
N VAL A 158 -1.59 -4.67 -9.29
CA VAL A 158 -1.25 -5.21 -7.96
C VAL A 158 -0.67 -4.08 -7.12
N LEU A 159 -1.27 -3.83 -5.96
CA LEU A 159 -0.88 -2.76 -5.06
C LEU A 159 -0.57 -3.28 -3.66
N LEU A 160 0.27 -2.54 -2.93
CA LEU A 160 0.43 -2.70 -1.49
C LEU A 160 -0.75 -2.04 -0.75
N PRO A 161 -1.00 -2.39 0.53
CA PRO A 161 -2.14 -1.88 1.29
C PRO A 161 -2.24 -0.35 1.34
N LYS A 162 -1.13 0.35 1.63
CA LYS A 162 -1.07 1.82 1.58
C LYS A 162 -1.42 2.36 0.19
N ASP A 163 -0.88 1.73 -0.86
CA ASP A 163 -1.03 2.22 -2.22
C ASP A 163 -2.46 2.03 -2.75
N TYR A 164 -3.19 1.03 -2.24
CA TYR A 164 -4.63 0.93 -2.46
C TYR A 164 -5.38 2.14 -1.89
N ILE A 165 -5.05 2.57 -0.68
CA ILE A 165 -5.65 3.77 -0.09
C ILE A 165 -5.26 5.03 -0.86
N ARG A 166 -4.01 5.11 -1.36
CA ARG A 166 -3.61 6.18 -2.28
C ARG A 166 -4.51 6.21 -3.51
N LEU A 167 -4.70 5.08 -4.19
CA LEU A 167 -5.58 4.97 -5.35
C LEU A 167 -6.99 5.48 -5.04
N ARG A 168 -7.55 5.13 -3.87
CA ARG A 168 -8.87 5.62 -3.44
C ARG A 168 -8.90 7.12 -3.20
N LEU A 169 -7.84 7.67 -2.60
CA LEU A 169 -7.72 9.10 -2.29
C LEU A 169 -7.48 9.96 -3.53
N THR A 170 -6.69 9.48 -4.49
CA THR A 170 -6.14 10.34 -5.56
C THR A 170 -6.47 9.86 -6.97
N GLY A 171 -6.81 8.58 -7.17
CA GLY A 171 -6.89 7.96 -8.50
C GLY A 171 -5.53 7.55 -9.07
N GLU A 172 -4.43 7.82 -8.37
CA GLU A 172 -3.07 7.58 -8.86
C GLU A 172 -2.54 6.19 -8.49
N TYR A 173 -1.88 5.54 -9.46
CA TYR A 173 -1.20 4.25 -9.25
C TYR A 173 0.26 4.50 -8.94
N ALA A 174 0.54 4.75 -7.66
CA ALA A 174 1.86 5.09 -7.19
C ALA A 174 2.23 4.31 -5.93
N THR A 175 3.51 3.96 -5.84
CA THR A 175 4.16 3.41 -4.65
C THR A 175 5.43 4.22 -4.37
N ASP A 176 6.03 4.02 -3.21
CA ASP A 176 7.33 4.62 -2.87
C ASP A 176 8.43 3.56 -2.80
N VAL A 177 9.69 3.97 -2.98
CA VAL A 177 10.85 3.05 -2.99
C VAL A 177 10.91 2.20 -1.71
N SER A 178 10.52 2.73 -0.54
CA SER A 178 10.55 1.96 0.71
C SER A 178 9.60 0.76 0.63
N ASP A 179 8.35 1.00 0.26
CA ASP A 179 7.33 -0.04 0.11
C ASP A 179 7.65 -1.00 -1.04
N ALA A 180 8.06 -0.46 -2.18
CA ALA A 180 8.43 -1.25 -3.35
C ALA A 180 9.62 -2.19 -3.08
N SER A 181 10.57 -1.80 -2.21
CA SER A 181 11.70 -2.66 -1.82
C SER A 181 11.27 -3.96 -1.15
N GLY A 182 10.10 -3.96 -0.51
CA GLY A 182 9.50 -5.12 0.14
C GLY A 182 8.65 -6.02 -0.76
N THR A 183 8.64 -5.79 -2.08
CA THR A 183 7.82 -6.58 -3.02
C THR A 183 8.54 -7.81 -3.58
N LEU A 184 9.88 -7.83 -3.48
CA LEU A 184 10.78 -8.72 -4.22
C LEU A 184 10.85 -8.45 -5.74
N LEU A 185 10.33 -7.31 -6.21
CA LEU A 185 10.27 -6.96 -7.63
C LEU A 185 11.09 -5.71 -7.99
N LEU A 186 11.57 -4.97 -6.99
CA LEU A 186 12.34 -3.74 -7.19
C LEU A 186 13.83 -4.05 -7.40
N ASP A 187 14.46 -3.42 -8.40
CA ASP A 187 15.91 -3.26 -8.45
C ASP A 187 16.30 -2.13 -7.49
N LEU A 188 16.95 -2.48 -6.37
CA LEU A 188 17.34 -1.53 -5.35
C LEU A 188 18.33 -0.46 -5.86
N ARG A 189 19.19 -0.82 -6.82
CA ARG A 189 20.18 0.12 -7.38
C ARG A 189 19.50 1.06 -8.38
N GLY A 190 18.64 0.50 -9.22
CA GLY A 190 17.89 1.25 -10.22
C GLY A 190 16.73 2.07 -9.64
N ARG A 191 16.29 1.78 -8.41
CA ARG A 191 15.15 2.41 -7.74
C ARG A 191 13.86 2.33 -8.56
N THR A 192 13.72 1.26 -9.33
CA THR A 192 12.59 0.97 -10.21
C THR A 192 12.37 -0.55 -10.32
N TRP A 193 11.27 -0.99 -10.91
CA TRP A 193 10.99 -2.41 -11.08
C TRP A 193 12.08 -3.09 -11.93
N SER A 194 12.51 -4.27 -11.49
CA SER A 194 13.54 -5.07 -12.16
C SER A 194 12.94 -5.87 -13.31
N ASP A 195 13.21 -5.49 -14.56
CA ASP A 195 12.75 -6.24 -15.72
C ASP A 195 13.28 -7.69 -15.70
N GLU A 196 14.50 -7.92 -15.20
CA GLU A 196 15.06 -9.27 -15.05
C GLU A 196 14.23 -10.15 -14.12
N VAL A 197 13.82 -9.64 -12.95
CA VAL A 197 12.97 -10.41 -12.02
C VAL A 197 11.56 -10.55 -12.59
N LEU A 198 11.00 -9.50 -13.18
CA LEU A 198 9.66 -9.53 -13.77
C LEU A 198 9.55 -10.55 -14.90
N ASP A 199 10.51 -10.55 -15.84
CA ASP A 199 10.56 -11.49 -16.95
C ASP A 199 10.76 -12.92 -16.46
N ALA A 200 11.66 -13.12 -15.48
CA ALA A 200 11.87 -14.43 -14.87
C ALA A 200 10.58 -14.95 -14.21
N LEU A 201 9.78 -14.09 -13.58
CA LEU A 201 8.54 -14.48 -12.91
C LEU A 201 7.30 -14.46 -13.81
N GLU A 202 7.45 -13.93 -15.03
CA GLU A 202 6.37 -13.70 -16.00
C GLU A 202 5.28 -12.79 -15.40
N ILE A 203 5.70 -11.72 -14.73
CA ILE A 203 4.83 -10.70 -14.12
C ILE A 203 4.84 -9.47 -15.03
N PRO A 204 3.68 -9.06 -15.60
CA PRO A 204 3.64 -7.87 -16.44
C PRO A 204 4.02 -6.60 -15.67
N ARG A 205 5.03 -5.86 -16.15
CA ARG A 205 5.41 -4.55 -15.58
C ARG A 205 4.22 -3.58 -15.51
N SER A 206 3.30 -3.67 -16.46
CA SER A 206 2.09 -2.85 -16.53
C SER A 206 1.11 -3.06 -15.36
N TRP A 207 1.27 -4.12 -14.56
CA TRP A 207 0.47 -4.33 -13.36
C TRP A 207 0.97 -3.54 -12.15
N LEU A 208 2.20 -3.06 -12.19
CA LEU A 208 2.85 -2.43 -11.04
C LEU A 208 2.71 -0.91 -11.14
N PRO A 209 2.57 -0.21 -9.98
CA PRO A 209 2.44 1.24 -9.96
C PRO A 209 3.75 1.94 -10.34
N ALA A 210 3.69 3.24 -10.64
CA ALA A 210 4.90 4.05 -10.74
C ALA A 210 5.59 4.17 -9.36
N VAL A 211 6.92 4.22 -9.36
CA VAL A 211 7.74 4.27 -8.12
C VAL A 211 8.26 5.69 -7.92
N PHE A 212 8.06 6.24 -6.73
CA PHE A 212 8.49 7.58 -6.33
C PHE A 212 9.39 7.54 -5.08
N GLU A 213 10.14 8.59 -4.82
CA GLU A 213 10.70 8.81 -3.49
C GLU A 213 9.60 9.15 -2.49
N SER A 214 9.73 8.68 -1.24
CA SER A 214 8.70 8.88 -0.21
C SER A 214 8.28 10.35 0.03
N PRO A 215 9.15 11.39 -0.05
CA PRO A 215 8.73 12.78 0.10
C PRO A 215 8.14 13.42 -1.18
N GLU A 216 8.16 12.73 -2.32
CA GLU A 216 7.59 13.25 -3.56
C GLU A 216 6.06 13.24 -3.52
N VAL A 217 5.45 14.32 -4.02
CA VAL A 217 4.00 14.39 -4.22
C VAL A 217 3.65 13.46 -5.38
N SER A 218 2.85 12.44 -5.09
CA SER A 218 2.46 11.37 -6.01
C SER A 218 0.96 11.38 -6.33
N GLY A 219 0.27 12.49 -6.04
CA GLY A 219 -1.14 12.69 -6.35
C GLY A 219 -1.77 13.81 -5.53
N THR A 220 -3.01 14.12 -5.88
CA THR A 220 -3.86 15.14 -5.25
C THR A 220 -5.18 14.52 -4.83
N ILE A 221 -5.85 15.04 -3.80
CA ILE A 221 -7.13 14.46 -3.35
C ILE A 221 -8.18 14.66 -4.45
N ASN A 222 -8.81 13.57 -4.89
CA ASN A 222 -9.88 13.63 -5.87
C ASN A 222 -11.22 14.04 -5.22
N ASP A 223 -12.19 14.47 -6.04
CA ASP A 223 -13.48 14.97 -5.53
C ASP A 223 -14.26 13.94 -4.71
N ALA A 224 -14.23 12.66 -5.13
CA ALA A 224 -14.93 11.59 -4.43
C ALA A 224 -14.32 11.33 -3.04
N ALA A 225 -13.00 11.34 -2.94
CA ALA A 225 -12.26 11.18 -1.69
C ALA A 225 -12.43 12.40 -0.79
N ALA A 226 -12.44 13.62 -1.34
CA ALA A 226 -12.71 14.84 -0.59
C ALA A 226 -14.09 14.76 0.09
N ALA A 227 -15.13 14.40 -0.66
CA ALA A 227 -16.47 14.21 -0.14
C ALA A 227 -16.55 13.11 0.93
N ALA A 228 -15.77 12.05 0.78
CA ALA A 228 -15.77 10.90 1.67
C ALA A 228 -14.98 11.10 2.97
N THR A 229 -13.95 11.97 2.97
CA THR A 229 -12.96 12.08 4.06
C THR A 229 -12.97 13.44 4.77
N GLY A 230 -13.66 14.44 4.19
CA GLY A 230 -13.64 15.82 4.66
C GLY A 230 -12.38 16.60 4.24
N LEU A 231 -11.38 15.94 3.65
CA LEU A 231 -10.21 16.61 3.07
C LEU A 231 -10.63 17.56 1.94
N PRO A 232 -9.91 18.68 1.73
CA PRO A 232 -10.12 19.50 0.55
C PRO A 232 -9.71 18.72 -0.71
N ALA A 233 -10.43 18.92 -1.82
CA ALA A 233 -9.98 18.46 -3.13
C ALA A 233 -8.77 19.29 -3.60
N GLY A 234 -7.88 18.65 -4.37
CA GLY A 234 -6.64 19.25 -4.87
C GLY A 234 -5.39 18.85 -4.10
#